data_AF-A0A9P9EM74-F1
#
_entry.id   AF-A0A9P9EM74-F1
#
_cell.length_a   1.000
_cell.length_b   1.000
_cell.length_c   1.000
_cell.angle_alpha   90.00
_cell.angle_beta   90.00
_cell.angle_gamma   90.00
#
_symmetry.space_group_name_H-M   'P 1'
#
loop_
_entity.id
_entity.type
_entity.pdbx_description
1 polymer ?
#
loop_
_entity_poly.entity_id
_entity_poly.type
_entity_poly.pdbx_seq_one_letter_code
_entity_poly.pdbx_strand_id
1 'polypeptide(L)'
;MRSQHTTFVTIPIPINLPPHTVVAYLQTYAPTLRHNDHVANFTEVASDPADIANDVFFGPWDESVRTFQIHEVTRLLPGVSRENRWPVVFQSFPSGINSRANANIGTIVWARWTVRHRDAGSPANSESTASSSATEMGEEWELYEEVLVDANTMVMPFAARVIDKIHQEISQRIVDDVFKTYFNETLNPEILPV
;
A
#
# COMPACT_ATOMS: atom_id res chain seq x y z
N MET A 1 21.26 15.50 9.04
CA MET A 1 19.91 16.07 9.10
C MET A 1 18.95 15.11 8.42
N ARG A 2 17.78 14.86 9.01
CA ARG A 2 16.70 14.06 8.43
C ARG A 2 15.58 14.99 7.96
N SER A 3 14.82 14.56 6.97
CA SER A 3 13.68 15.28 6.40
C SER A 3 12.54 14.29 6.23
N GLN A 4 11.32 14.79 6.29
CA GLN A 4 10.11 14.01 6.11
C GLN A 4 9.33 14.47 4.87
N HIS A 5 8.67 13.53 4.21
CA HIS A 5 7.75 13.75 3.10
C HIS A 5 6.49 12.92 3.34
N THR A 6 5.32 13.53 3.17
CA THR A 6 4.02 12.85 3.30
C THR A 6 3.33 12.90 1.95
N THR A 7 2.77 11.76 1.55
CA THR A 7 1.98 11.64 0.32
C THR A 7 0.69 10.88 0.60
N PHE A 8 -0.32 11.17 -0.21
CA PHE A 8 -1.65 10.61 -0.08
C PHE A 8 -2.09 10.08 -1.44
N VAL A 9 -2.61 8.86 -1.43
CA VAL A 9 -3.09 8.16 -2.63
C VAL A 9 -4.55 7.79 -2.40
N THR A 10 -5.38 8.03 -3.41
CA THR A 10 -6.80 7.68 -3.39
C THR A 10 -7.14 6.91 -4.65
N ILE A 11 -7.63 5.69 -4.49
CA ILE A 11 -8.09 4.85 -5.60
C ILE A 11 -9.58 4.56 -5.42
N PRO A 12 -10.44 4.91 -6.40
CA PRO A 12 -11.84 4.50 -6.39
C PRO A 12 -12.00 2.98 -6.25
N ILE A 13 -12.96 2.53 -5.44
CA ILE A 13 -13.39 1.13 -5.44
C ILE A 13 -14.62 1.03 -6.36
N PRO A 14 -14.58 0.17 -7.40
CA PRO A 14 -15.70 -0.03 -8.30
C PRO A 14 -16.99 -0.39 -7.55
N ILE A 15 -18.13 0.20 -7.95
CA ILE A 15 -19.42 0.04 -7.24
C ILE A 15 -19.89 -1.42 -7.11
N ASN A 16 -19.46 -2.26 -8.04
CA ASN A 16 -19.76 -3.69 -8.12
C ASN A 16 -18.73 -4.56 -7.38
N LEU A 17 -17.77 -3.95 -6.68
CA LEU A 17 -16.81 -4.63 -5.82
C LEU A 17 -17.12 -4.34 -4.35
N PRO A 18 -17.45 -5.35 -3.53
CA PRO A 18 -17.69 -5.13 -2.10
C PRO A 18 -16.42 -4.61 -1.38
N PRO A 19 -16.50 -3.51 -0.60
CA PRO A 19 -15.33 -2.90 0.03
C PRO A 19 -14.60 -3.84 1.01
N HIS A 20 -15.34 -4.72 1.69
CA HIS A 20 -14.77 -5.70 2.61
C HIS A 20 -13.86 -6.72 1.91
N THR A 21 -14.07 -6.97 0.61
CA THR A 21 -13.18 -7.83 -0.19
C THR A 21 -11.80 -7.18 -0.36
N VAL A 22 -11.76 -5.85 -0.55
CA VAL A 22 -10.50 -5.10 -0.61
C VAL A 22 -9.79 -5.13 0.75
N VAL A 23 -10.52 -4.96 1.85
CA VAL A 23 -9.96 -5.07 3.22
C VAL A 23 -9.37 -6.45 3.46
N ALA A 24 -10.14 -7.51 3.17
CA ALA A 24 -9.67 -8.89 3.36
C ALA A 24 -8.41 -9.19 2.54
N TYR A 25 -8.35 -8.68 1.30
CA TYR A 25 -7.19 -8.83 0.44
C TYR A 25 -5.96 -8.09 1.00
N LEU A 26 -6.11 -6.84 1.44
CA LEU A 26 -5.05 -6.06 2.09
C LEU A 26 -4.49 -6.77 3.34
N GLN A 27 -5.37 -7.33 4.16
CA GLN A 27 -4.99 -8.00 5.42
C GLN A 27 -4.21 -9.31 5.21
N THR A 28 -4.05 -9.78 3.98
CA THR A 28 -3.08 -10.83 3.64
C THR A 28 -1.64 -10.30 3.54
N TYR A 29 -1.45 -8.97 3.54
CA TYR A 29 -0.20 -8.19 3.44
C TYR A 29 0.61 -8.37 2.15
N ALA A 30 0.74 -9.61 1.68
CA ALA A 30 1.48 -9.99 0.50
C ALA A 30 1.18 -9.16 -0.77
N PRO A 31 -0.05 -8.69 -1.04
CA PRO A 31 -0.32 -7.88 -2.22
C PRO A 31 0.47 -6.58 -2.27
N THR A 32 0.63 -5.89 -1.13
CA THR A 32 1.44 -4.66 -1.06
C THR A 32 2.90 -4.88 -1.47
N LEU A 33 3.42 -6.08 -1.20
CA LEU A 33 4.79 -6.47 -1.53
C LEU A 33 4.90 -6.97 -2.97
N ARG A 34 3.94 -7.79 -3.42
CA ARG A 34 3.91 -8.36 -4.79
C ARG A 34 3.72 -7.29 -5.86
N HIS A 35 2.97 -6.23 -5.57
CA HIS A 35 2.73 -5.16 -6.52
C HIS A 35 3.81 -4.07 -6.52
N ASN A 36 4.81 -4.16 -5.62
CA ASN A 36 5.95 -3.27 -5.60
C ASN A 36 7.04 -3.77 -6.56
N ASP A 37 7.26 -3.06 -7.66
CA ASP A 37 8.21 -3.46 -8.71
C ASP A 37 9.69 -3.49 -8.27
N HIS A 38 10.01 -2.95 -7.10
CA HIS A 38 11.35 -3.03 -6.52
C HIS A 38 11.57 -4.32 -5.71
N VAL A 39 10.50 -5.01 -5.32
CA VAL A 39 10.55 -6.26 -4.55
C VAL A 39 10.77 -7.43 -5.51
N ALA A 40 11.94 -8.09 -5.42
CA ALA A 40 12.23 -9.28 -6.21
C ALA A 40 11.62 -10.54 -5.58
N ASN A 41 11.71 -10.65 -4.26
CA ASN A 41 11.01 -11.65 -3.46
C ASN A 41 10.89 -11.16 -2.02
N PHE A 42 10.09 -11.87 -1.24
CA PHE A 42 9.97 -11.65 0.20
C PHE A 42 9.73 -12.98 0.90
N THR A 43 10.09 -13.04 2.18
CA THR A 43 9.86 -14.20 3.03
C THR A 43 9.37 -13.74 4.39
N GLU A 44 8.34 -14.39 4.90
CA GLU A 44 7.87 -14.13 6.26
C GLU A 44 8.92 -14.60 7.27
N VAL A 45 9.16 -13.77 8.28
CA VAL A 45 10.11 -14.05 9.37
C VAL A 45 9.40 -13.82 10.70
N ALA A 46 10.00 -14.33 11.79
CA ALA A 46 9.47 -14.11 13.12
C ALA A 46 9.39 -12.60 13.43
N SER A 47 8.22 -12.15 13.89
CA SER A 47 8.00 -10.77 14.33
C SER A 47 8.47 -10.57 15.77
N ASP A 48 8.99 -9.39 16.07
CA ASP A 48 9.42 -9.00 17.42
C ASP A 48 8.50 -7.89 17.96
N PRO A 49 7.87 -8.05 19.16
CA PRO A 49 7.13 -6.98 19.81
C PRO A 49 7.89 -5.66 19.95
N ALA A 50 9.22 -5.71 20.06
CA ALA A 50 10.05 -4.51 20.11
C ALA A 50 10.00 -3.69 18.81
N ASP A 51 9.65 -4.30 17.67
CA ASP A 51 9.61 -3.62 16.38
C ASP A 51 8.54 -2.51 16.34
N ILE A 52 7.42 -2.69 17.05
CA ILE A 52 6.30 -1.73 17.02
C ILE A 52 6.06 -1.02 18.37
N ALA A 53 6.76 -1.42 19.44
CA ALA A 53 6.47 -0.96 20.80
C ALA A 53 6.50 0.57 21.00
N ASN A 54 7.30 1.29 20.20
CA ASN A 54 7.46 2.75 20.27
C ASN A 54 6.98 3.45 18.99
N ASP A 55 6.26 2.75 18.13
CA ASP A 55 5.88 3.24 16.81
C ASP A 55 4.42 3.69 16.81
N VAL A 56 4.21 5.00 16.70
CA VAL A 56 2.88 5.64 16.75
C VAL A 56 1.97 5.24 15.59
N PHE A 57 2.52 4.62 14.54
CA PHE A 57 1.73 4.13 13.41
C PHE A 57 1.01 2.82 13.72
N PHE A 58 1.47 2.08 14.73
CA PHE A 58 0.94 0.79 15.14
C PHE A 58 0.08 0.90 16.40
N GLY A 59 -0.87 -0.03 16.53
CA GLY A 59 -1.60 -0.25 17.76
C GLY A 59 -0.80 -1.10 18.76
N PRO A 60 -1.43 -1.50 19.87
CA PRO A 60 -0.87 -2.52 20.75
C PRO A 60 -0.53 -3.79 19.97
N TRP A 61 0.46 -4.55 20.43
CA TRP A 61 0.80 -5.84 19.84
C TRP A 61 -0.39 -6.81 19.86
N ASP A 62 -0.61 -7.49 18.73
CA ASP A 62 -1.62 -8.52 18.57
C ASP A 62 -1.16 -9.61 17.57
N GLU A 63 -1.99 -10.63 17.39
CA GLU A 63 -1.71 -11.76 16.48
C GLU A 63 -1.78 -11.40 15.00
N SER A 64 -2.11 -10.16 14.63
CA SER A 64 -2.09 -9.70 13.24
C SER A 64 -0.72 -9.19 12.82
N VAL A 65 0.18 -8.91 13.76
CA VAL A 65 1.52 -8.40 13.44
C VAL A 65 2.30 -9.45 12.65
N ARG A 66 2.84 -9.05 11.49
CA ARG A 66 3.65 -9.90 10.61
C ARG A 66 4.87 -9.14 10.12
N THR A 67 6.00 -9.83 10.03
CA THR A 67 7.25 -9.26 9.53
C THR A 67 7.69 -10.02 8.30
N PHE A 68 8.01 -9.30 7.23
CA PHE A 68 8.57 -9.87 6.02
C PHE A 68 9.98 -9.33 5.80
N GLN A 69 10.90 -10.23 5.48
CA GLN A 69 12.21 -9.87 4.97
C GLN A 69 12.10 -9.68 3.46
N ILE A 70 12.29 -8.45 3.00
CA ILE A 70 12.28 -8.10 1.58
C ILE A 70 13.65 -8.34 0.97
N HIS A 71 13.68 -8.86 -0.24
CA HIS A 71 14.83 -8.88 -1.13
C HIS A 71 14.55 -7.94 -2.30
N GLU A 72 15.31 -6.85 -2.35
CA GLU A 72 15.22 -5.83 -3.39
C GLU A 72 16.41 -5.98 -4.34
N VAL A 73 16.16 -5.86 -5.65
CA VAL A 73 17.21 -5.84 -6.67
C VAL A 73 17.14 -4.51 -7.43
N THR A 74 18.01 -3.57 -7.05
CA THR A 74 18.10 -2.26 -7.70
C THR A 74 19.07 -2.34 -8.88
N ARG A 75 18.61 -2.08 -10.11
CA ARG A 75 19.50 -1.95 -11.27
C ARG A 75 20.12 -0.56 -11.31
N LEU A 76 21.45 -0.48 -11.29
CA LEU A 76 22.19 0.80 -11.27
C LEU A 76 22.66 1.19 -12.67
N LEU A 77 23.18 0.23 -13.45
CA LEU A 77 23.65 0.39 -14.83
C LEU A 77 23.39 -0.91 -15.61
N PRO A 78 23.47 -0.92 -16.96
CA PRO A 78 23.44 -2.16 -17.73
C PRO A 78 24.48 -3.16 -17.21
N GLY A 79 24.02 -4.32 -16.74
CA GLY A 79 24.88 -5.37 -16.16
C GLY A 79 25.31 -5.16 -14.70
N VAL A 80 24.93 -4.05 -14.05
CA VAL A 80 25.25 -3.78 -12.63
C VAL A 80 23.97 -3.66 -11.82
N SER A 81 23.74 -4.63 -10.95
CA SER A 81 22.65 -4.63 -9.96
C SER A 81 23.22 -4.63 -8.54
N ARG A 82 22.45 -4.05 -7.63
CA ARG A 82 22.68 -4.11 -6.20
C ARG A 82 21.53 -4.88 -5.57
N GLU A 83 21.88 -5.89 -4.80
CA GLU A 83 20.92 -6.59 -3.95
C GLU A 83 20.91 -5.97 -2.58
N ASN A 84 19.72 -5.80 -2.02
CA ASN A 84 19.54 -5.31 -0.68
C ASN A 84 18.47 -6.13 0.04
N ARG A 85 18.55 -6.15 1.36
CA ARG A 85 17.59 -6.80 2.23
C ARG A 85 17.16 -5.87 3.32
N TRP A 86 15.86 -5.71 3.51
CA TRP A 86 15.29 -4.87 4.56
C TRP A 86 13.98 -5.46 5.09
N PRO A 87 13.70 -5.30 6.39
CA PRO A 87 12.46 -5.78 6.98
C PRO A 87 11.31 -4.79 6.73
N VAL A 88 10.11 -5.34 6.64
CA VAL A 88 8.85 -4.59 6.72
C VAL A 88 7.94 -5.27 7.73
N VAL A 89 7.34 -4.48 8.60
CA VAL A 89 6.40 -4.94 9.61
C VAL A 89 5.02 -4.45 9.23
N PHE A 90 4.01 -5.32 9.36
CA PHE A 90 2.61 -5.02 9.11
C PHE A 90 1.78 -5.27 10.36
N GLN A 91 0.66 -4.57 10.47
CA GLN A 91 -0.42 -4.85 11.41
C GLN A 91 -1.75 -4.51 10.76
N SER A 92 -2.75 -5.38 10.94
CA SER A 92 -4.11 -5.13 10.46
C SER A 92 -4.91 -4.32 11.47
N PHE A 93 -5.90 -3.60 10.96
CA PHE A 93 -6.98 -3.02 11.76
C PHE A 93 -8.30 -3.16 10.98
N PRO A 94 -9.47 -2.90 11.59
CA PRO A 94 -10.76 -3.29 11.00
C PRO A 94 -11.02 -2.82 9.56
N SER A 95 -10.50 -1.66 9.17
CA SER A 95 -10.69 -1.08 7.83
C SER A 95 -9.43 -1.11 6.95
N GLY A 96 -8.35 -1.77 7.37
CA GLY A 96 -7.12 -1.75 6.59
C GLY A 96 -5.88 -2.31 7.27
N ILE A 97 -4.71 -1.79 6.89
CA ILE A 97 -3.41 -2.23 7.37
C ILE A 97 -2.45 -1.05 7.56
N ASN A 98 -1.57 -1.18 8.55
CA ASN A 98 -0.39 -0.33 8.73
C ASN A 98 0.85 -1.11 8.32
N SER A 99 1.85 -0.41 7.80
CA SER A 99 3.17 -0.95 7.55
C SER A 99 4.27 0.01 7.93
N ARG A 100 5.45 -0.55 8.25
CA ARG A 100 6.70 0.18 8.31
C ARG A 100 7.82 -0.62 7.68
N ALA A 101 8.51 -0.02 6.71
CA ALA A 101 9.71 -0.56 6.09
C ALA A 101 10.95 0.23 6.53
N ASN A 102 11.99 -0.49 6.96
CA ASN A 102 13.31 0.09 7.22
C ASN A 102 14.18 -0.12 5.98
N ALA A 103 13.91 0.65 4.93
CA ALA A 103 14.53 0.53 3.63
C ALA A 103 15.98 1.06 3.60
N ASN A 104 16.62 0.94 2.43
CA ASN A 104 18.03 1.26 2.25
C ASN A 104 18.37 2.73 2.56
N ILE A 105 19.65 2.94 2.92
CA ILE A 105 20.25 4.27 3.14
C ILE A 105 19.57 5.01 4.32
N GLY A 106 19.01 4.24 5.26
CA GLY A 106 18.37 4.78 6.47
C GLY A 106 17.04 5.47 6.19
N THR A 107 16.37 5.09 5.09
CA THR A 107 15.01 5.53 4.75
C THR A 107 14.02 4.70 5.55
N ILE A 108 13.11 5.36 6.26
CA ILE A 108 12.00 4.70 6.94
C ILE A 108 10.72 5.12 6.23
N VAL A 109 9.89 4.15 5.87
CA VAL A 109 8.62 4.38 5.19
C VAL A 109 7.52 3.80 6.07
N TRP A 110 6.58 4.64 6.47
CA TRP A 110 5.31 4.20 7.06
C TRP A 110 4.23 4.36 6.01
N ALA A 111 3.36 3.36 5.88
CA ALA A 111 2.21 3.43 5.00
C ALA A 111 0.98 2.85 5.69
N ARG A 112 -0.16 3.53 5.55
CA ARG A 112 -1.47 3.12 6.06
C ARG A 112 -2.44 3.06 4.90
N TRP A 113 -2.94 1.88 4.60
CA TRP A 113 -4.05 1.67 3.66
C TRP A 113 -5.34 1.54 4.44
N THR A 114 -6.36 2.31 4.06
CA THR A 114 -7.69 2.33 4.68
C THR A 114 -8.75 2.29 3.60
N VAL A 115 -9.68 1.35 3.71
CA VAL A 115 -10.90 1.36 2.92
C VAL A 115 -11.93 2.23 3.65
N ARG A 116 -12.38 3.31 2.99
CA ARG A 116 -13.30 4.30 3.58
C ARG A 116 -14.31 4.80 2.55
N HIS A 117 -15.36 5.46 3.03
CA HIS A 117 -16.23 6.25 2.17
C HIS A 117 -15.45 7.44 1.59
N ARG A 118 -15.73 7.79 0.33
CA ARG A 118 -15.14 8.96 -0.32
C ARG A 118 -15.63 10.23 0.37
N ASP A 119 -14.69 11.06 0.83
CA ASP A 119 -15.03 12.40 1.29
C ASP A 119 -15.44 13.27 0.10
N ALA A 120 -16.62 13.89 0.18
CA ALA A 120 -17.17 14.77 -0.87
C ALA A 120 -16.29 16.03 -1.16
N GLY A 121 -15.16 16.19 -0.48
CA GLY A 121 -14.21 17.30 -0.62
C GLY A 121 -12.79 16.89 -1.00
N SER A 122 -12.51 15.62 -1.33
CA SER A 122 -11.19 15.23 -1.83
C SER A 122 -10.94 15.89 -3.18
N PRO A 123 -9.87 16.70 -3.35
CA PRO A 123 -9.59 17.35 -4.62
C PRO A 123 -9.18 16.28 -5.63
N ALA A 124 -10.10 15.94 -6.53
CA ALA A 124 -9.74 15.30 -7.78
C ALA A 124 -8.80 16.25 -8.52
N ASN A 125 -7.54 15.83 -8.70
CA ASN A 125 -6.62 16.50 -9.61
C ASN A 125 -7.20 16.43 -11.04
N SER A 126 -7.99 17.43 -11.42
CA SER A 126 -8.26 17.78 -12.81
C SER A 126 -8.92 19.15 -12.88
N GLU A 127 -8.21 20.08 -13.53
CA GLU A 127 -8.82 21.28 -14.10
C GLU A 127 -9.96 20.87 -15.03
N SER A 128 -11.21 21.19 -14.68
CA SER A 128 -12.23 21.65 -15.63
C SER A 128 -13.51 22.05 -14.90
N THR A 129 -13.88 23.31 -15.12
CA THR A 129 -15.20 23.93 -15.15
C THR A 129 -16.30 23.36 -14.25
N ALA A 130 -16.71 24.17 -13.27
CA ALA A 130 -17.95 24.02 -12.53
C ALA A 130 -19.15 23.82 -13.47
N SER A 131 -19.87 22.71 -13.28
CA SER A 131 -21.28 22.65 -13.63
C SER A 131 -22.00 21.77 -12.61
N SER A 132 -23.02 22.36 -11.99
CA SER A 132 -23.90 21.73 -11.04
C SER A 132 -24.78 20.69 -11.73
N SER A 133 -24.67 19.43 -11.33
CA SER A 133 -25.76 18.45 -11.44
C SER A 133 -25.49 17.28 -10.51
N ALA A 134 -26.44 17.01 -9.63
CA ALA A 134 -26.53 15.78 -8.87
C ALA A 134 -26.55 14.55 -9.80
N THR A 135 -26.09 13.43 -9.25
CA THR A 135 -26.11 12.06 -9.80
C THR A 135 -24.92 11.67 -10.68
N GLU A 136 -23.75 11.49 -10.04
CA GLU A 136 -22.89 10.36 -10.42
C GLU A 136 -23.14 9.25 -9.40
N MET A 137 -23.78 8.15 -9.79
CA MET A 137 -23.73 6.88 -9.04
C MET A 137 -22.32 6.29 -9.20
N GLY A 138 -21.31 7.02 -8.72
CA GLY A 138 -19.89 6.75 -8.91
C GLY A 138 -19.23 6.47 -7.58
N GLU A 139 -18.96 5.18 -7.32
CA GLU A 139 -17.92 4.68 -6.43
C GLU A 139 -17.85 5.36 -5.05
N GLU A 140 -18.82 5.02 -4.20
CA GLU A 140 -18.97 5.53 -2.83
C GLU A 140 -17.76 5.23 -1.93
N TRP A 141 -17.00 4.20 -2.27
CA TRP A 141 -15.86 3.71 -1.48
C TRP A 141 -14.54 3.96 -2.21
N GLU A 142 -13.49 4.19 -1.42
CA GLU A 142 -12.13 4.35 -1.91
C GLU A 142 -11.15 3.55 -1.07
N LEU A 143 -10.07 3.09 -1.71
CA LEU A 143 -8.83 2.74 -1.05
C LEU A 143 -8.02 4.02 -0.88
N TYR A 144 -7.91 4.49 0.37
CA TYR A 144 -7.10 5.62 0.75
C TYR A 144 -5.80 5.15 1.37
N GLU A 145 -4.69 5.73 0.94
CA GLU A 145 -3.38 5.45 1.49
C GLU A 145 -2.69 6.74 1.93
N GLU A 146 -2.14 6.72 3.14
CA GLU A 146 -1.25 7.75 3.68
C GLU A 146 0.14 7.16 3.85
N VAL A 147 1.15 7.83 3.26
CA VAL A 147 2.54 7.40 3.32
C VAL A 147 3.39 8.52 3.91
N LEU A 148 4.16 8.19 4.94
CA LEU A 148 5.16 9.06 5.55
C LEU A 148 6.54 8.46 5.30
N VAL A 149 7.44 9.26 4.74
CA VAL A 149 8.83 8.88 4.51
C VAL A 149 9.76 9.77 5.29
N ASP A 150 10.71 9.16 5.99
CA ASP A 150 11.76 9.86 6.72
C ASP A 150 13.13 9.39 6.21
N ALA A 151 13.94 10.31 5.70
CA ALA A 151 15.21 10.01 5.07
C ALA A 151 16.25 11.12 5.28
N ASN A 152 17.49 10.89 4.81
CA ASN A 152 18.48 11.97 4.77
C ASN A 152 18.00 13.10 3.84
N THR A 153 18.12 14.35 4.28
CA THR A 153 17.67 15.52 3.50
C THR A 153 18.24 15.57 2.08
N MET A 154 19.45 15.07 1.84
CA MET A 154 20.06 15.05 0.51
C MET A 154 19.38 14.06 -0.45
N VAL A 155 18.84 12.95 0.05
CA VAL A 155 18.17 11.94 -0.78
C VAL A 155 16.67 12.17 -0.92
N MET A 156 16.07 12.97 -0.03
CA MET A 156 14.62 13.15 0.05
C MET A 156 13.97 13.59 -1.29
N PRO A 157 14.50 14.53 -2.08
CA PRO A 157 13.88 14.91 -3.35
C PRO A 157 13.78 13.78 -4.39
N PHE A 158 14.63 12.76 -4.28
CA PHE A 158 14.59 11.57 -5.13
C PHE A 158 13.69 10.49 -4.51
N ALA A 159 13.83 10.27 -3.19
CA ALA A 159 13.02 9.31 -2.45
C ALA A 159 11.51 9.64 -2.56
N ALA A 160 11.14 10.90 -2.34
CA ALA A 160 9.75 11.37 -2.43
C ALA A 160 9.12 11.03 -3.79
N ARG A 161 9.79 11.38 -4.90
CA ARG A 161 9.29 11.09 -6.26
C ARG A 161 9.10 9.60 -6.53
N VAL A 162 10.03 8.77 -6.05
CA VAL A 162 9.96 7.31 -6.21
C VAL A 162 8.80 6.75 -5.38
N ILE A 163 8.65 7.22 -4.14
CA ILE A 163 7.58 6.80 -3.23
C ILE A 163 6.21 7.20 -3.76
N ASP A 164 6.02 8.46 -4.15
CA ASP A 164 4.75 8.94 -4.71
C ASP A 164 4.28 8.06 -5.86
N LYS A 165 5.21 7.70 -6.76
CA LYS A 165 4.92 6.83 -7.89
C LYS A 165 4.60 5.39 -7.47
N ILE A 166 5.47 4.78 -6.67
CA ILE A 166 5.35 3.36 -6.27
C ILE A 166 4.03 3.13 -5.52
N HIS A 167 3.70 4.01 -4.57
CA HIS A 167 2.52 3.82 -3.74
C HIS A 167 1.22 4.03 -4.53
N GLN A 168 1.20 4.99 -5.47
CA GLN A 168 0.11 5.12 -6.45
C GLN A 168 -0.07 3.81 -7.26
N GLU A 169 1.03 3.23 -7.77
CA GLU A 169 0.99 2.01 -8.57
C GLU A 169 0.57 0.78 -7.75
N ILE A 170 1.07 0.63 -6.52
CA ILE A 170 0.68 -0.45 -5.61
C ILE A 170 -0.81 -0.40 -5.31
N SER A 171 -1.30 0.77 -4.88
CA SER A 171 -2.70 0.93 -4.50
C SER A 171 -3.65 0.71 -5.68
N GLN A 172 -3.30 1.19 -6.88
CA GLN A 172 -4.08 0.91 -8.09
C GLN A 172 -4.12 -0.60 -8.40
N ARG A 173 -2.96 -1.26 -8.40
CA ARG A 173 -2.86 -2.70 -8.71
C ARG A 173 -3.59 -3.58 -7.70
N ILE A 174 -3.63 -3.17 -6.43
CA ILE A 174 -4.43 -3.86 -5.40
C ILE A 174 -5.91 -3.85 -5.79
N VAL A 175 -6.47 -2.69 -6.10
CA VAL A 175 -7.90 -2.59 -6.48
C VAL A 175 -8.17 -3.37 -7.77
N ASP A 176 -7.31 -3.24 -8.77
CA ASP A 176 -7.44 -3.94 -10.06
C ASP A 176 -7.41 -5.47 -9.89
N ASP A 177 -6.51 -5.99 -9.06
CA ASP A 177 -6.36 -7.43 -8.84
C ASP A 177 -7.49 -8.02 -8.01
N VAL A 178 -7.96 -7.30 -6.99
CA VAL A 178 -9.15 -7.68 -6.21
C VAL A 178 -10.38 -7.71 -7.12
N PHE A 179 -10.57 -6.68 -7.94
CA PHE A 179 -11.67 -6.60 -8.89
C PHE A 179 -11.64 -7.81 -9.82
N LYS A 180 -10.50 -8.08 -10.46
CA LYS A 180 -10.34 -9.21 -11.37
C LYS A 180 -10.61 -10.55 -10.69
N THR A 181 -10.08 -10.76 -9.49
CA THR A 181 -10.24 -12.01 -8.73
C THR A 181 -11.70 -12.24 -8.34
N TYR A 182 -12.35 -11.22 -7.77
CA TYR A 182 -13.76 -11.28 -7.37
C TYR A 182 -14.68 -11.61 -8.54
N PHE A 183 -14.49 -10.97 -9.70
CA PHE A 183 -15.30 -11.24 -10.88
C PHE A 183 -15.04 -12.61 -11.50
N ASN A 184 -13.80 -13.10 -11.49
CA ASN A 184 -13.50 -14.43 -12.00
C ASN A 184 -14.12 -15.54 -11.13
N GLU A 185 -14.09 -15.37 -9.81
CA GLU A 185 -14.69 -16.33 -8.86
C GLU A 185 -16.21 -16.32 -8.91
N THR A 186 -16.83 -15.14 -9.06
CA THR A 186 -18.29 -15.00 -9.12
C THR A 186 -18.89 -15.44 -10.46
N LEU A 187 -18.15 -15.31 -11.56
CA LEU A 187 -18.61 -15.72 -12.90
C LEU A 187 -18.30 -17.19 -13.24
N ASN A 188 -17.43 -17.87 -12.48
CA ASN A 188 -17.00 -19.23 -12.81
C ASN A 188 -16.86 -20.16 -11.57
N PRO A 189 -17.98 -20.48 -10.88
CA PRO A 189 -17.95 -21.25 -9.63
C PRO A 189 -17.64 -22.76 -9.78
N GLU A 190 -17.47 -23.29 -11.00
CA GLU A 190 -17.40 -24.74 -11.27
C GLU A 190 -16.00 -25.40 -11.17
N ILE A 191 -15.00 -24.76 -10.57
CA ILE A 191 -13.69 -25.40 -10.35
C ILE A 191 -13.36 -25.42 -8.85
N LEU A 192 -14.09 -26.27 -8.11
CA LEU A 192 -13.62 -26.81 -6.82
C LEU A 192 -13.39 -28.31 -7.01
N PRO A 193 -12.19 -28.86 -6.77
CA PRO A 193 -12.03 -30.30 -6.67
C PRO A 193 -12.68 -30.76 -5.37
N VAL A 194 -13.49 -31.82 -5.48
CA VAL A 194 -13.99 -32.65 -4.36
C VAL A 194 -12.84 -33.35 -3.67
#